data_AF-A0A7X8BYD3-F1
#
_entry.id   AF-A0A7X8BYD3-F1
#
_cell.length_a   1.000
_cell.length_b   1.000
_cell.length_c   1.000
_cell.angle_alpha   90.00
_cell.angle_beta   90.00
_cell.angle_gamma   90.00
#
_symmetry.space_group_name_H-M   'P 1'
#
loop_
_entity.id
_entity.type
_entity.pdbx_description
1 polymer ?
#
loop_
_entity_poly.entity_id
_entity_poly.type
_entity_poly.pdbx_seq_one_letter_code
_entity_poly.pdbx_strand_id
1 'polypeptide(L)'
;MKKITLTVILSILSFTILLAQTEEAFQNFLVKVQPVLTKNTEELTKEDVKLLNEAISIDPDIYGEANRRLCMKIKSDAAAKLDDYKNYLTKMQNMSKTLDELDEQVNLRLLTEKQRDSLAAENVKLLELIDKLNSQINSYKKQAAKLEKANKQMQKENLETKELLQNSSTLLAQMLMIMPDEAFNNELMQDVPKNIIDSLNQTQCAVAQLLKINFTTTLQSMRTDAAFMDSAAVFYKNNQKHDPQITNYIDATTELIVKLRTSGIECALTQASNIENELNEFLLEIEKRGDTIGSNFMNFITKNLPWLLVILLLVIGVTVLVVSKTKKKNT
;
A
#
# COMPACT_ATOMS: atom_id res chain seq x y z
N MET A 1 -105.58 55.77 36.27
CA MET A 1 -105.40 54.30 36.15
C MET A 1 -104.88 53.88 34.78
N LYS A 2 -105.54 54.20 33.65
CA LYS A 2 -105.12 53.74 32.29
C LYS A 2 -103.64 54.00 31.89
N LYS A 3 -103.05 55.15 32.26
CA LYS A 3 -101.62 55.46 31.95
C LYS A 3 -100.63 54.60 32.74
N ILE A 4 -100.92 54.29 34.01
CA ILE A 4 -100.06 53.46 34.87
C ILE A 4 -100.06 52.01 34.36
N THR A 5 -101.23 51.49 33.95
CA THR A 5 -101.35 50.16 33.36
C THR A 5 -100.56 50.04 32.04
N LEU A 6 -100.59 51.07 31.20
CA LEU A 6 -99.83 51.11 29.95
C LEU A 6 -98.31 51.12 30.20
N THR A 7 -97.82 51.91 31.16
CA THR A 7 -96.39 51.96 31.51
C THR A 7 -95.89 50.62 32.07
N VAL A 8 -96.69 49.96 32.93
CA VAL A 8 -96.35 48.63 33.48
C VAL A 8 -96.29 47.57 32.37
N ILE A 9 -97.25 47.59 31.44
CA ILE A 9 -97.25 46.67 30.29
C ILE A 9 -96.02 46.92 29.40
N LEU A 10 -95.66 48.17 29.11
CA LEU A 10 -94.47 48.50 28.33
C LEU A 10 -93.18 48.05 29.03
N SER A 11 -93.05 48.24 30.34
CA SER A 11 -91.88 47.78 31.09
C SER A 11 -91.73 46.26 31.10
N ILE A 12 -92.85 45.53 31.21
CA ILE A 12 -92.86 44.06 31.13
C ILE A 12 -92.44 43.62 29.71
N LEU A 13 -92.99 44.25 28.67
CA LEU A 13 -92.61 43.96 27.28
C LEU A 13 -91.13 44.22 27.02
N SER A 14 -90.58 45.35 27.46
CA SER A 14 -89.14 45.65 27.32
C SER A 14 -88.27 44.64 28.06
N PHE A 15 -88.69 44.20 29.26
CA PHE A 15 -87.96 43.20 30.04
C PHE A 15 -88.00 41.81 29.36
N THR A 16 -89.14 41.43 28.78
CA THR A 16 -89.25 40.17 28.02
C THR A 16 -88.42 40.17 26.73
N ILE A 17 -88.31 41.31 26.04
CA ILE A 17 -87.45 41.46 24.85
C ILE A 17 -85.97 41.36 25.24
N LEU A 18 -85.57 42.01 26.34
CA LEU A 18 -84.21 41.90 26.87
C LEU A 18 -83.84 40.45 27.24
N LEU A 19 -84.75 39.73 27.91
CA LEU A 19 -84.54 38.31 28.23
C LEU A 19 -84.43 37.43 26.98
N ALA A 20 -85.25 37.68 25.96
CA ALA A 20 -85.19 36.95 24.68
C ALA A 20 -83.87 37.20 23.94
N GLN A 21 -83.38 38.44 23.93
CA GLN A 21 -82.09 38.80 23.33
C GLN A 21 -80.90 38.16 24.07
N THR A 22 -80.94 38.09 25.41
CA THR A 22 -79.89 37.43 26.20
C THR A 22 -79.86 35.92 25.96
N GLU A 23 -81.03 35.28 25.79
CA GLU A 23 -81.14 33.85 25.48
C GLU A 23 -80.63 33.56 24.07
N GLU A 24 -81.05 34.35 23.07
CA GLU A 24 -80.57 34.21 21.70
C GLU A 24 -79.05 34.40 21.58
N ALA A 25 -78.49 35.37 22.30
CA ALA A 25 -77.04 35.59 22.35
C ALA A 25 -76.29 34.40 22.97
N PHE A 26 -76.85 33.78 24.00
CA PHE A 26 -76.28 32.60 24.63
C PHE A 26 -76.37 31.34 23.74
N GLN A 27 -77.49 31.12 23.06
CA GLN A 27 -77.65 30.02 22.09
C GLN A 27 -76.68 30.17 20.91
N ASN A 28 -76.50 31.40 20.41
CA ASN A 28 -75.51 31.67 19.35
C ASN A 28 -74.07 31.41 19.81
N PHE A 29 -73.75 31.71 21.07
CA PHE A 29 -72.46 31.37 21.68
C PHE A 29 -72.26 29.85 21.78
N LEU A 30 -73.27 29.14 22.28
CA LEU A 30 -73.27 27.67 22.40
C LEU A 30 -73.03 26.99 21.04
N VAL A 31 -73.79 27.37 20.02
CA VAL A 31 -73.68 26.79 18.67
C VAL A 31 -72.29 26.98 18.07
N LYS A 32 -71.59 28.07 18.41
CA LYS A 32 -70.23 28.34 17.92
C LYS A 32 -69.16 27.54 18.66
N VAL A 33 -69.26 27.43 19.98
CA VAL A 33 -68.17 26.86 20.81
C VAL A 33 -68.30 25.35 20.98
N GLN A 34 -69.53 24.82 21.05
CA GLN A 34 -69.77 23.40 21.27
C GLN A 34 -69.10 22.48 20.23
N PRO A 35 -69.15 22.77 18.91
CA PRO A 35 -68.48 21.93 17.92
C PRO A 35 -66.96 21.88 18.11
N VAL A 36 -66.35 23.00 18.52
CA VAL A 36 -64.91 23.11 18.77
C VAL A 36 -64.51 22.29 20.00
N LEU A 37 -65.32 22.31 21.06
CA LEU A 37 -65.09 21.49 22.26
C LEU A 37 -65.15 19.99 21.97
N THR A 38 -66.03 19.56 21.05
CA THR A 38 -66.19 18.14 20.68
C THR A 38 -65.17 17.64 19.66
N LYS A 39 -64.40 18.53 19.03
CA LYS A 39 -63.44 18.18 17.99
C LYS A 39 -62.23 17.43 18.57
N ASN A 40 -61.61 16.55 17.79
CA ASN A 40 -60.35 15.93 18.19
C ASN A 40 -59.28 17.00 18.40
N THR A 41 -58.48 16.87 19.46
CA THR A 41 -57.46 17.88 19.83
C THR A 41 -56.44 18.09 18.70
N GLU A 42 -56.13 17.05 17.95
CA GLU A 42 -55.16 17.07 16.83
C GLU A 42 -55.67 17.84 15.61
N GLU A 43 -56.98 18.04 15.50
CA GLU A 43 -57.63 18.67 14.34
C GLU A 43 -57.93 20.15 14.57
N LEU A 44 -57.62 20.70 15.75
CA LEU A 44 -57.89 22.09 16.08
C LEU A 44 -57.13 23.04 15.15
N THR A 45 -57.86 23.97 14.55
CA THR A 45 -57.32 25.03 13.68
C THR A 45 -56.94 26.27 14.48
N LYS A 46 -56.31 27.26 13.84
CA LYS A 46 -55.99 28.54 14.49
C LYS A 46 -57.26 29.29 14.88
N GLU A 47 -58.29 29.19 14.06
CA GLU A 47 -59.62 29.76 14.28
C GLU A 47 -60.32 29.08 15.46
N ASP A 48 -60.22 27.76 15.58
CA ASP A 48 -60.74 27.00 16.73
C ASP A 48 -60.08 27.45 18.04
N VAL A 49 -58.74 27.59 18.03
CA VAL A 49 -57.98 28.10 19.20
C VAL A 49 -58.40 29.51 19.57
N LYS A 50 -58.64 30.37 18.57
CA LYS A 50 -59.12 31.74 18.79
C LYS A 50 -60.51 31.72 19.45
N LEU A 51 -61.43 30.89 18.95
CA LEU A 51 -62.77 30.73 19.52
C LEU A 51 -62.76 30.20 20.95
N LEU A 52 -61.87 29.26 21.28
CA LEU A 52 -61.71 28.76 22.65
C LEU A 52 -61.18 29.86 23.60
N ASN A 53 -60.22 30.68 23.15
CA ASN A 53 -59.75 31.81 23.94
C ASN A 53 -60.85 32.86 24.16
N GLU A 54 -61.62 33.18 23.13
CA GLU A 54 -62.78 34.06 23.24
C GLU A 54 -63.82 33.51 24.23
N ALA A 55 -64.11 32.22 24.19
CA ALA A 55 -65.02 31.55 25.13
C ALA A 55 -64.55 31.62 26.59
N ILE A 56 -63.23 31.56 26.81
CA ILE A 56 -62.63 31.70 28.15
C ILE A 56 -62.76 33.15 28.66
N SER A 57 -62.66 34.14 27.78
CA SER A 57 -62.69 35.56 28.14
C SER A 57 -64.09 36.11 28.41
N ILE A 58 -65.16 35.36 28.12
CA ILE A 58 -66.53 35.82 28.35
C ILE A 58 -66.81 35.99 29.85
N ASP A 59 -67.51 37.08 30.17
CA ASP A 59 -68.10 37.32 31.48
C ASP A 59 -69.42 36.52 31.60
N PRO A 60 -69.50 35.52 32.51
CA PRO A 60 -70.67 34.66 32.67
C PRO A 60 -71.94 35.40 33.06
N ASP A 61 -71.83 36.60 33.63
CA ASP A 61 -72.96 37.36 34.16
C ASP A 61 -73.76 38.06 33.03
N ILE A 62 -73.20 38.16 31.81
CA ILE A 62 -73.83 38.79 30.63
C ILE A 62 -75.10 38.05 30.17
N TYR A 63 -75.22 36.75 30.44
CA TYR A 63 -76.34 35.91 29.99
C TYR A 63 -77.42 35.69 31.06
N GLY A 64 -77.32 36.37 32.21
CA GLY A 64 -78.22 36.23 33.33
C GLY A 64 -78.04 34.94 34.14
N GLU A 65 -78.67 34.90 35.32
CA GLU A 65 -78.48 33.85 36.34
C GLU A 65 -78.81 32.44 35.81
N ALA A 66 -79.78 32.33 34.88
CA ALA A 66 -80.22 31.07 34.29
C ALA A 66 -79.12 30.35 33.49
N ASN A 67 -78.29 31.10 32.75
CA ASN A 67 -77.29 30.56 31.83
C ASN A 67 -75.85 30.62 32.37
N ARG A 68 -75.64 31.35 33.48
CA ARG A 68 -74.34 31.54 34.15
C ARG A 68 -73.57 30.24 34.39
N ARG A 69 -74.25 29.21 34.92
CA ARG A 69 -73.63 27.90 35.22
C ARG A 69 -73.11 27.19 33.96
N LEU A 70 -73.87 27.27 32.86
CA LEU A 70 -73.49 26.61 31.62
C LEU A 70 -72.35 27.38 30.92
N CYS A 71 -72.37 28.72 30.97
CA CYS A 71 -71.25 29.55 30.51
C CYS A 71 -69.95 29.23 31.28
N MET A 72 -70.03 29.09 32.61
CA MET A 72 -68.88 28.71 33.44
C MET A 72 -68.33 27.32 33.08
N LYS A 73 -69.20 26.36 32.78
CA LYS A 73 -68.80 25.04 32.33
C LYS A 73 -68.06 25.09 30.99
N ILE A 74 -68.60 25.80 30.00
CA ILE A 74 -67.98 25.98 28.68
C ILE A 74 -66.60 26.64 28.79
N LYS A 75 -66.47 27.64 29.67
CA LYS A 75 -65.20 28.30 29.96
C LYS A 75 -64.17 27.34 30.53
N SER A 76 -64.58 26.47 31.45
CA SER A 76 -63.71 25.43 32.00
C SER A 76 -63.32 24.40 30.95
N ASP A 77 -64.28 23.92 30.17
CA ASP A 77 -64.06 22.92 29.11
C ASP A 77 -63.15 23.46 28.00
N ALA A 78 -63.30 24.75 27.64
CA ALA A 78 -62.43 25.42 26.68
C ALA A 78 -61.00 25.59 27.20
N ALA A 79 -60.83 25.91 28.49
CA ALA A 79 -59.52 26.00 29.12
C ALA A 79 -58.80 24.63 29.14
N ALA A 80 -59.51 23.56 29.50
CA ALA A 80 -58.97 22.20 29.47
C ALA A 80 -58.56 21.79 28.04
N LYS A 81 -59.42 22.08 27.06
CA LYS A 81 -59.15 21.74 25.65
C LYS A 81 -57.91 22.45 25.09
N LEU A 82 -57.67 23.70 25.47
CA LEU A 82 -56.46 24.43 25.10
C LEU A 82 -55.20 23.89 25.78
N ASP A 83 -55.30 23.41 27.02
CA ASP A 83 -54.17 22.77 27.71
C ASP A 83 -53.77 21.47 27.02
N ASP A 84 -54.75 20.62 26.70
CA ASP A 84 -54.53 19.39 25.93
C ASP A 84 -53.84 19.67 24.58
N TYR A 85 -54.26 20.72 23.88
CA TYR A 85 -53.65 21.12 22.61
C TYR A 85 -52.19 21.58 22.76
N LYS A 86 -51.86 22.33 23.82
CA LYS A 86 -50.47 22.73 24.12
C LYS A 86 -49.59 21.52 24.44
N ASN A 87 -50.12 20.56 25.21
CA ASN A 87 -49.43 19.32 25.55
C ASN A 87 -49.17 18.48 24.29
N TYR A 88 -50.15 18.40 23.38
CA TYR A 88 -49.99 17.74 22.07
C TYR A 88 -48.89 18.37 21.22
N LEU A 89 -48.88 19.71 21.07
CA LEU A 89 -47.84 20.41 20.30
C LEU A 89 -46.44 20.19 20.87
N THR A 90 -46.31 20.20 22.20
CA THR A 90 -45.04 19.95 22.89
C THR A 90 -44.55 18.52 22.61
N LYS A 91 -45.46 17.53 22.67
CA LYS A 91 -45.13 16.13 22.37
C LYS A 91 -44.69 15.94 20.92
N MET A 92 -45.37 16.58 19.96
CA MET A 92 -45.00 16.54 18.55
C MET A 92 -43.64 17.17 18.27
N GLN A 93 -43.33 18.30 18.90
CA GLN A 93 -42.01 18.94 18.78
C GLN A 93 -40.89 18.06 19.34
N ASN A 94 -41.10 17.41 20.48
CA ASN A 94 -40.13 16.48 21.05
C ASN A 94 -39.91 15.26 20.15
N MET A 95 -40.98 14.72 19.57
CA MET A 95 -40.89 13.56 18.67
C MET A 95 -40.13 13.88 17.37
N SER A 96 -40.31 15.08 16.81
CA SER A 96 -39.54 15.56 15.66
C SER A 96 -38.05 15.63 15.96
N LYS A 97 -37.66 16.17 17.13
CA LYS A 97 -36.25 16.23 17.53
C LYS A 97 -35.62 14.84 17.67
N THR A 98 -36.34 13.89 18.26
CA THR A 98 -35.86 12.51 18.40
C THR A 98 -35.71 11.81 17.03
N LEU A 99 -36.55 12.14 16.06
CA LEU A 99 -36.43 11.63 14.68
C LEU A 99 -35.15 12.16 14.00
N ASP A 100 -34.87 13.46 14.13
CA ASP A 100 -33.67 14.08 13.55
C ASP A 100 -32.38 13.49 14.18
N GLU A 101 -32.35 13.31 15.51
CA GLU A 101 -31.24 12.68 16.22
C GLU A 101 -31.01 11.21 15.80
N LEU A 102 -32.08 10.48 15.48
CA LEU A 102 -32.00 9.09 15.03
C LEU A 102 -31.45 8.98 13.60
N ASP A 103 -31.85 9.89 12.70
CA ASP A 103 -31.33 9.93 11.33
C ASP A 103 -29.82 10.22 11.30
N GLU A 104 -29.35 11.14 12.15
CA GLU A 104 -27.93 11.43 12.30
C GLU A 104 -27.14 10.18 12.78
N GLN A 105 -27.67 9.43 13.75
CA GLN A 105 -27.03 8.19 14.22
C GLN A 105 -26.96 7.09 13.15
N VAL A 106 -27.99 6.95 12.32
CA VAL A 106 -28.00 5.98 11.21
C VAL A 106 -26.92 6.33 10.18
N ASN A 107 -26.79 7.61 9.83
CA ASN A 107 -25.77 8.08 8.90
C ASN A 107 -24.35 7.86 9.43
N LEU A 108 -24.12 8.11 10.72
CA LEU A 108 -22.83 7.83 11.38
C LEU A 108 -22.48 6.33 11.37
N ARG A 109 -23.46 5.44 11.61
CA ARG A 109 -23.24 3.99 11.53
C ARG A 109 -22.85 3.54 10.12
N LEU A 110 -23.56 3.99 9.09
CA LEU A 110 -23.25 3.65 7.69
C LEU A 110 -21.84 4.09 7.29
N LEU A 111 -21.40 5.26 7.75
CA LEU A 111 -20.07 5.77 7.48
C LEU A 111 -19.00 4.93 8.19
N THR A 112 -19.28 4.50 9.43
CA THR A 112 -18.39 3.63 10.22
C THR A 112 -18.28 2.23 9.61
N GLU A 113 -19.37 1.66 9.11
CA GLU A 113 -19.37 0.35 8.43
C GLU A 113 -18.56 0.40 7.14
N LYS A 114 -18.74 1.42 6.30
CA LYS A 114 -17.92 1.60 5.08
C LYS A 114 -16.43 1.73 5.39
N GLN A 115 -16.06 2.47 6.43
CA GLN A 115 -14.67 2.59 6.87
C GLN A 115 -14.11 1.25 7.36
N ARG A 116 -14.91 0.47 8.11
CA ARG A 116 -14.53 -0.87 8.57
C ARG A 116 -14.26 -1.82 7.41
N ASP A 117 -15.13 -1.84 6.39
CA ASP A 117 -14.96 -2.72 5.23
C ASP A 117 -13.74 -2.32 4.39
N SER A 118 -13.49 -1.01 4.23
CA SER A 118 -12.27 -0.50 3.58
C SER A 118 -11.01 -0.95 4.33
N LEU A 119 -10.99 -0.78 5.65
CA LEU A 119 -9.86 -1.18 6.50
C LEU A 119 -9.65 -2.70 6.48
N ALA A 120 -10.72 -3.49 6.42
CA ALA A 120 -10.62 -4.95 6.28
C ALA A 120 -10.00 -5.35 4.94
N ALA A 121 -10.39 -4.70 3.84
CA ALA A 121 -9.82 -4.95 2.52
C ALA A 121 -8.32 -4.56 2.44
N GLU A 122 -7.93 -3.44 3.03
CA GLU A 122 -6.52 -3.04 3.15
C GLU A 122 -5.71 -4.05 3.98
N ASN A 123 -6.25 -4.52 5.10
CA ASN A 123 -5.59 -5.54 5.93
C ASN A 123 -5.38 -6.86 5.18
N VAL A 124 -6.33 -7.30 4.34
CA VAL A 124 -6.15 -8.50 3.51
C VAL A 124 -4.99 -8.32 2.53
N LYS A 125 -4.93 -7.18 1.83
CA LYS A 125 -3.81 -6.88 0.92
C LYS A 125 -2.47 -6.83 1.65
N LEU A 126 -2.44 -6.29 2.87
CA LEU A 126 -1.24 -6.24 3.70
C LEU A 126 -0.77 -7.66 4.09
N LEU A 127 -1.69 -8.54 4.49
CA LEU A 127 -1.38 -9.93 4.82
C LEU A 127 -0.84 -10.69 3.60
N GLU A 128 -1.42 -10.51 2.42
CA GLU A 128 -0.90 -11.10 1.17
C GLU A 128 0.52 -10.62 0.85
N LEU A 129 0.81 -9.33 1.06
CA LEU A 129 2.14 -8.77 0.87
C LEU A 129 3.15 -9.35 1.89
N ILE A 130 2.74 -9.48 3.16
CA ILE A 130 3.55 -10.10 4.22
C ILE A 130 3.86 -11.56 3.88
N ASP A 131 2.89 -12.33 3.40
CA ASP A 131 3.10 -13.72 3.01
C ASP A 131 4.05 -13.85 1.82
N LYS A 132 3.91 -12.97 0.81
CA LYS A 132 4.84 -12.91 -0.33
C LYS A 132 6.26 -12.57 0.12
N LEU A 133 6.42 -11.59 1.00
CA LEU A 133 7.72 -11.21 1.58
C LEU A 133 8.33 -12.33 2.43
N ASN A 134 7.53 -13.00 3.27
CA ASN A 134 7.99 -14.14 4.06
C ASN A 134 8.44 -15.31 3.17
N SER A 135 7.72 -15.58 2.07
CA SER A 135 8.13 -16.59 1.09
C SER A 135 9.46 -16.23 0.44
N GLN A 136 9.66 -14.96 0.06
CA GLN A 136 10.94 -14.48 -0.46
C GLN A 136 12.07 -14.62 0.56
N ILE A 137 11.86 -14.19 1.82
CA ILE A 137 12.84 -14.34 2.91
C ILE A 137 13.23 -15.81 3.10
N ASN A 138 12.25 -16.72 3.09
CA ASN A 138 12.51 -18.15 3.24
C ASN A 138 13.30 -18.72 2.04
N SER A 139 13.01 -18.26 0.82
CA SER A 139 13.82 -18.60 -0.35
C SER A 139 15.26 -18.12 -0.19
N TYR A 140 15.46 -16.85 0.16
CA TYR A 140 16.80 -16.29 0.39
C TYR A 140 17.57 -17.05 1.48
N LYS A 141 16.94 -17.37 2.62
CA LYS A 141 17.58 -18.13 3.70
C LYS A 141 18.03 -19.51 3.26
N LYS A 142 17.19 -20.26 2.52
CA LYS A 142 17.56 -21.58 1.98
C LYS A 142 18.77 -21.50 1.06
N GLN A 143 18.88 -20.42 0.30
CA GLN A 143 19.95 -20.24 -0.66
C GLN A 143 21.23 -19.75 0.00
N ALA A 144 21.15 -18.79 0.92
CA ALA A 144 22.27 -18.39 1.77
C ALA A 144 22.89 -19.61 2.48
N ALA A 145 22.08 -20.58 2.93
CA ALA A 145 22.58 -21.82 3.50
C ALA A 145 23.29 -22.75 2.49
N LYS A 146 22.82 -22.81 1.24
CA LYS A 146 23.52 -23.55 0.16
C LYS A 146 24.86 -22.90 -0.17
N LEU A 147 24.87 -21.58 -0.26
CA LEU A 147 26.05 -20.75 -0.47
C LEU A 147 27.08 -20.92 0.62
N GLU A 148 26.66 -20.88 1.89
CA GLU A 148 27.55 -21.06 3.01
C GLU A 148 28.20 -22.46 2.99
N LYS A 149 27.45 -23.50 2.61
CA LYS A 149 27.99 -24.85 2.43
C LYS A 149 28.99 -24.92 1.28
N ALA A 150 28.65 -24.36 0.13
CA ALA A 150 29.56 -24.31 -1.02
C ALA A 150 30.85 -23.55 -0.68
N ASN A 151 30.75 -22.39 -0.02
CA ASN A 151 31.91 -21.62 0.44
C ASN A 151 32.79 -22.41 1.41
N LYS A 152 32.19 -23.10 2.40
CA LYS A 152 32.95 -23.96 3.32
C LYS A 152 33.64 -25.11 2.60
N GLN A 153 33.02 -25.67 1.56
CA GLN A 153 33.62 -26.73 0.75
C GLN A 153 34.80 -26.19 -0.06
N MET A 154 34.63 -25.06 -0.76
CA MET A 154 35.71 -24.40 -1.52
C MET A 154 36.90 -23.99 -0.65
N GLN A 155 36.66 -23.60 0.61
CA GLN A 155 37.74 -23.26 1.54
C GLN A 155 38.48 -24.48 2.10
N LYS A 156 37.84 -25.65 2.12
CA LYS A 156 38.36 -26.86 2.79
C LYS A 156 39.01 -27.85 1.81
N GLU A 157 38.59 -27.85 0.56
CA GLU A 157 39.05 -28.77 -0.47
C GLU A 157 39.98 -28.03 -1.46
N ASN A 158 41.14 -28.62 -1.77
CA ASN A 158 42.06 -28.10 -2.79
C ASN A 158 41.50 -28.43 -4.19
N LEU A 159 40.42 -27.76 -4.57
CA LEU A 159 39.75 -27.93 -5.85
C LEU A 159 40.63 -27.34 -6.96
N GLU A 160 40.64 -27.99 -8.14
CA GLU A 160 41.29 -27.43 -9.31
C GLU A 160 40.60 -26.13 -9.73
N THR A 161 41.37 -25.13 -10.14
CA THR A 161 40.92 -23.77 -10.52
C THR A 161 39.72 -23.79 -11.47
N LYS A 162 39.69 -24.77 -12.39
CA LYS A 162 38.61 -24.95 -13.38
C LYS A 162 37.29 -25.43 -12.76
N GLU A 163 37.35 -26.37 -11.83
CA GLU A 163 36.18 -26.86 -11.10
C GLU A 163 35.63 -25.77 -10.19
N LEU A 164 36.51 -25.01 -9.56
CA LEU A 164 36.17 -23.87 -8.72
C LEU A 164 35.48 -22.75 -9.51
N LEU A 165 35.98 -22.43 -10.72
CA LEU A 165 35.36 -21.47 -11.63
C LEU A 165 33.94 -21.90 -12.04
N GLN A 166 33.74 -23.18 -12.35
CA GLN A 166 32.44 -23.71 -12.77
C GLN A 166 31.42 -23.70 -11.63
N ASN A 167 31.84 -24.09 -10.43
CA ASN A 167 31.02 -24.03 -9.22
C ASN A 167 30.64 -22.59 -8.87
N SER A 168 31.60 -21.67 -8.93
CA SER A 168 31.40 -20.25 -8.69
C SER A 168 30.46 -19.60 -9.72
N SER A 169 30.61 -19.94 -11.01
CA SER A 169 29.72 -19.47 -12.09
C SER A 169 28.28 -19.96 -11.90
N THR A 170 28.10 -21.23 -11.54
CA THR A 170 26.78 -21.81 -11.26
C THR A 170 26.11 -21.11 -10.09
N LEU A 171 26.90 -20.76 -9.08
CA LEU A 171 26.44 -20.08 -7.89
C LEU A 171 25.99 -18.65 -8.19
N LEU A 172 26.79 -17.90 -8.95
CA LEU A 172 26.46 -16.57 -9.47
C LEU A 172 25.13 -16.60 -10.26
N ALA A 173 25.00 -17.52 -11.21
CA ALA A 173 23.80 -17.66 -12.04
C ALA A 173 22.54 -17.96 -11.20
N GLN A 174 22.65 -18.84 -10.20
CA GLN A 174 21.54 -19.10 -9.29
C GLN A 174 21.12 -17.83 -8.55
N MET A 175 22.08 -17.03 -8.09
CA MET A 175 21.79 -15.84 -7.28
C MET A 175 21.20 -14.67 -8.07
N LEU A 176 21.62 -14.49 -9.32
CA LEU A 176 21.03 -13.52 -10.23
C LEU A 176 19.52 -13.74 -10.41
N MET A 177 19.03 -14.99 -10.32
CA MET A 177 17.60 -15.30 -10.45
C MET A 177 16.73 -14.85 -9.28
N ILE A 178 17.32 -14.51 -8.12
CA ILE A 178 16.52 -14.25 -6.90
C ILE A 178 16.68 -12.82 -6.43
N MET A 179 17.77 -12.15 -6.80
CA MET A 179 17.81 -10.70 -6.60
C MET A 179 16.66 -10.05 -7.35
N PRO A 180 15.91 -9.15 -6.69
CA PRO A 180 14.78 -8.49 -7.31
C PRO A 180 15.30 -7.56 -8.40
N ASP A 181 14.59 -7.53 -9.53
CA ASP A 181 14.97 -6.72 -10.69
C ASP A 181 14.70 -5.22 -10.48
N GLU A 182 13.93 -4.85 -9.45
CA GLU A 182 13.55 -3.47 -9.14
C GLU A 182 13.93 -3.09 -7.70
N ALA A 183 14.30 -1.81 -7.52
CA ALA A 183 14.59 -1.24 -6.21
C ALA A 183 13.36 -1.33 -5.29
N PHE A 184 13.60 -1.55 -3.99
CA PHE A 184 12.57 -1.64 -2.95
C PHE A 184 11.90 -0.29 -2.59
N ASN A 185 11.57 0.52 -3.60
CA ASN A 185 11.01 1.87 -3.43
C ASN A 185 9.62 2.00 -4.07
N ASN A 186 8.72 1.05 -3.79
CA ASN A 186 7.29 1.23 -4.10
C ASN A 186 6.57 1.83 -2.87
N GLU A 187 5.57 2.69 -3.10
CA GLU A 187 4.74 3.31 -2.05
C GLU A 187 4.14 2.26 -1.08
N LEU A 188 3.84 1.07 -1.58
CA LEU A 188 3.39 -0.10 -0.80
C LEU A 188 4.38 -0.61 0.27
N MET A 189 5.67 -0.25 0.19
CA MET A 189 6.67 -0.62 1.19
C MET A 189 6.67 0.30 2.41
N GLN A 190 6.02 1.46 2.35
CA GLN A 190 5.94 2.39 3.49
C GLN A 190 5.10 1.82 4.64
N ASP A 191 4.14 0.95 4.32
CA ASP A 191 3.22 0.33 5.27
C ASP A 191 3.69 -1.05 5.75
N VAL A 192 4.83 -1.55 5.25
CA VAL A 192 5.41 -2.83 5.68
C VAL A 192 6.06 -2.66 7.05
N PRO A 193 5.80 -3.57 8.02
CA PRO A 193 6.45 -3.53 9.32
C PRO A 193 7.97 -3.43 9.24
N LYS A 194 8.56 -2.46 9.96
CA LYS A 194 10.00 -2.17 9.92
C LYS A 194 10.89 -3.38 10.20
N ASN A 195 10.47 -4.29 11.08
CA ASN A 195 11.19 -5.53 11.38
C ASN A 195 11.33 -6.47 10.17
N ILE A 196 10.36 -6.48 9.26
CA ILE A 196 10.40 -7.27 8.02
C ILE A 196 11.37 -6.62 7.04
N ILE A 197 11.29 -5.29 6.88
CA ILE A 197 12.22 -4.51 6.04
C ILE A 197 13.66 -4.69 6.53
N ASP A 198 13.89 -4.56 7.84
CA ASP A 198 15.21 -4.74 8.45
C ASP A 198 15.73 -6.17 8.24
N SER A 199 14.87 -7.19 8.40
CA SER A 199 15.24 -8.60 8.16
C SER A 199 15.59 -8.88 6.70
N LEU A 200 14.86 -8.26 5.76
CA LEU A 200 15.10 -8.37 4.34
C LEU A 200 16.45 -7.73 3.97
N ASN A 201 16.68 -6.51 4.43
CA ASN A 201 17.93 -5.78 4.25
C ASN A 201 19.12 -6.58 4.82
N GLN A 202 19.01 -7.10 6.04
CA GLN A 202 20.06 -7.95 6.64
C GLN A 202 20.32 -9.22 5.83
N THR A 203 19.28 -9.86 5.32
CA THR A 203 19.41 -11.07 4.50
C THR A 203 20.11 -10.74 3.18
N GLN A 204 19.73 -9.64 2.53
CA GLN A 204 20.38 -9.17 1.30
C GLN A 204 21.85 -8.80 1.54
N CYS A 205 22.18 -8.21 2.68
CA CYS A 205 23.57 -7.97 3.08
C CYS A 205 24.35 -9.28 3.24
N ALA A 206 23.79 -10.27 3.93
CA ALA A 206 24.45 -11.56 4.13
C ALA A 206 24.71 -12.28 2.80
N VAL A 207 23.72 -12.23 1.90
CA VAL A 207 23.81 -12.77 0.54
C VAL A 207 24.89 -12.04 -0.27
N ALA A 208 24.93 -10.71 -0.25
CA ALA A 208 25.95 -9.91 -0.93
C ALA A 208 27.37 -10.18 -0.37
N GLN A 209 27.50 -10.37 0.94
CA GLN A 209 28.79 -10.69 1.56
C GLN A 209 29.27 -12.10 1.19
N LEU A 210 28.38 -13.09 1.16
CA LEU A 210 28.72 -14.46 0.72
C LEU A 210 29.16 -14.49 -0.74
N LEU A 211 28.51 -13.71 -1.60
CA LEU A 211 28.90 -13.50 -2.99
C LEU A 211 30.28 -12.91 -3.12
N LYS A 212 30.55 -11.85 -2.34
CA LYS A 212 31.88 -11.25 -2.29
C LYS A 212 32.92 -12.30 -1.92
N ILE A 213 32.70 -13.07 -0.85
CA ILE A 213 33.63 -14.13 -0.41
C ILE A 213 33.85 -15.19 -1.50
N ASN A 214 32.78 -15.66 -2.15
CA ASN A 214 32.89 -16.62 -3.25
C ASN A 214 33.72 -16.05 -4.40
N PHE A 215 33.41 -14.82 -4.81
CA PHE A 215 34.10 -14.12 -5.87
C PHE A 215 35.60 -13.94 -5.56
N THR A 216 35.92 -13.39 -4.38
CA THR A 216 37.31 -13.15 -3.97
C THR A 216 38.11 -14.44 -3.85
N THR A 217 37.49 -15.52 -3.35
CA THR A 217 38.12 -16.85 -3.24
C THR A 217 38.42 -17.43 -4.63
N THR A 218 37.46 -17.33 -5.55
CA THR A 218 37.63 -17.77 -6.94
C THR A 218 38.75 -17.00 -7.62
N LEU A 219 38.73 -15.68 -7.46
CA LEU A 219 39.70 -14.79 -8.07
C LEU A 219 41.11 -15.00 -7.51
N GLN A 220 41.23 -15.21 -6.21
CA GLN A 220 42.51 -15.55 -5.58
C GLN A 220 43.06 -16.90 -6.08
N SER A 221 42.22 -17.93 -6.19
CA SER A 221 42.62 -19.23 -6.72
C SER A 221 43.13 -19.10 -8.17
N MET A 222 42.40 -18.36 -9.01
CA MET A 222 42.84 -18.03 -10.37
C MET A 222 44.18 -17.31 -10.39
N ARG A 223 44.39 -16.28 -9.55
CA ARG A 223 45.66 -15.54 -9.46
C ARG A 223 46.83 -16.45 -9.07
N THR A 224 46.61 -17.38 -8.14
CA THR A 224 47.66 -18.30 -7.66
C THR A 224 47.99 -19.42 -8.64
N ASP A 225 47.09 -19.74 -9.58
CA ASP A 225 47.35 -20.71 -10.64
C ASP A 225 48.11 -20.05 -11.80
N ALA A 226 49.43 -20.24 -11.79
CA ALA A 226 50.31 -19.66 -12.80
C ALA A 226 49.99 -20.15 -14.22
N ALA A 227 49.64 -21.43 -14.39
CA ALA A 227 49.34 -22.00 -15.71
C ALA A 227 48.04 -21.44 -16.27
N PHE A 228 47.03 -21.28 -15.41
CA PHE A 228 45.79 -20.60 -15.77
C PHE A 228 46.03 -19.15 -16.18
N MET A 229 46.76 -18.37 -15.36
CA MET A 229 47.02 -16.96 -15.64
C MET A 229 47.85 -16.75 -16.91
N ASP A 230 48.84 -17.62 -17.17
CA ASP A 230 49.62 -17.56 -18.43
C ASP A 230 48.73 -17.87 -19.63
N SER A 231 47.86 -18.88 -19.52
CA SER A 231 46.88 -19.22 -20.57
C SER A 231 45.90 -18.08 -20.84
N ALA A 232 45.33 -17.48 -19.79
CA ALA A 232 44.42 -16.35 -19.89
C ALA A 232 45.08 -15.13 -20.53
N ALA A 233 46.34 -14.84 -20.17
CA ALA A 233 47.14 -13.75 -20.71
C ALA A 233 47.48 -13.94 -22.20
N VAL A 234 47.85 -15.16 -22.61
CA VAL A 234 48.10 -15.50 -24.02
C VAL A 234 46.82 -15.35 -24.84
N PHE A 235 45.68 -15.84 -24.31
CA PHE A 235 44.41 -15.74 -25.00
C PHE A 235 43.95 -14.28 -25.17
N TYR A 236 44.06 -13.46 -24.11
CA TYR A 236 43.79 -12.02 -24.15
C TYR A 236 44.61 -11.30 -25.24
N LYS A 237 45.91 -11.58 -25.31
CA LYS A 237 46.80 -10.97 -26.30
C LYS A 237 46.49 -11.38 -27.75
N ASN A 238 46.10 -12.64 -27.97
CA ASN A 238 45.86 -13.18 -29.30
C ASN A 238 44.49 -12.82 -29.86
N ASN A 239 43.47 -12.66 -29.01
CA ASN A 239 42.07 -12.46 -29.45
C ASN A 239 41.40 -11.18 -28.91
N GLN A 240 42.14 -10.33 -28.17
CA GLN A 240 41.61 -9.13 -27.47
C GLN A 240 40.41 -9.40 -26.54
N LYS A 241 40.18 -10.66 -26.17
CA LYS A 241 39.11 -11.15 -25.30
C LYS A 241 39.63 -12.31 -24.47
N HIS A 242 38.97 -12.65 -23.37
CA HIS A 242 39.34 -13.79 -22.53
C HIS A 242 38.79 -15.12 -23.07
N ASP A 243 39.29 -16.25 -22.54
CA ASP A 243 38.70 -17.56 -22.78
C ASP A 243 37.18 -17.51 -22.49
N PRO A 244 36.31 -18.22 -23.25
CA PRO A 244 34.86 -18.14 -23.05
C PRO A 244 34.39 -18.40 -21.62
N GLN A 245 35.07 -19.27 -20.86
CA GLN A 245 34.72 -19.54 -19.47
C GLN A 245 35.02 -18.32 -18.57
N ILE A 246 36.15 -17.64 -18.83
CA ILE A 246 36.54 -16.43 -18.13
C ILE A 246 35.61 -15.27 -18.51
N THR A 247 35.30 -15.10 -19.79
CA THR A 247 34.34 -14.10 -20.26
C THR A 247 32.97 -14.29 -19.64
N ASN A 248 32.44 -15.51 -19.63
CA ASN A 248 31.14 -15.81 -19.01
C ASN A 248 31.14 -15.50 -17.49
N TYR A 249 32.25 -15.78 -16.81
CA TYR A 249 32.40 -15.47 -15.39
C TYR A 249 32.47 -13.95 -15.13
N ILE A 250 33.19 -13.21 -15.97
CA ILE A 250 33.26 -11.74 -15.92
C ILE A 250 31.88 -11.14 -16.17
N ASP A 251 31.20 -11.54 -17.25
CA ASP A 251 29.89 -11.01 -17.63
C ASP A 251 28.85 -11.24 -16.52
N ALA A 252 28.81 -12.46 -15.95
CA ALA A 252 27.94 -12.78 -14.81
C ALA A 252 28.28 -11.94 -13.56
N THR A 253 29.57 -11.65 -13.34
CA THR A 253 30.01 -10.78 -12.24
C THR A 253 29.61 -9.34 -12.47
N THR A 254 29.71 -8.83 -13.69
CA THR A 254 29.26 -7.47 -14.06
C THR A 254 27.76 -7.33 -13.87
N GLU A 255 26.98 -8.34 -14.29
CA GLU A 255 25.53 -8.37 -14.05
C GLU A 255 25.22 -8.34 -12.55
N LEU A 256 25.98 -9.10 -11.74
CA LEU A 256 25.83 -9.10 -10.30
C LEU A 256 26.10 -7.72 -9.69
N ILE A 257 27.17 -7.03 -10.11
CA ILE A 257 27.51 -5.67 -9.65
C ILE A 257 26.35 -4.72 -9.93
N VAL A 258 25.75 -4.81 -11.13
CA VAL A 258 24.59 -3.99 -11.50
C VAL A 258 23.41 -4.30 -10.58
N LYS A 259 23.07 -5.57 -10.36
CA LYS A 259 21.95 -5.97 -9.47
C LYS A 259 22.16 -5.52 -8.02
N LEU A 260 23.39 -5.63 -7.50
CA LEU A 260 23.72 -5.16 -6.15
C LEU A 260 23.58 -3.63 -6.04
N ARG A 261 23.93 -2.88 -7.09
CA ARG A 261 23.78 -1.42 -7.13
C ARG A 261 22.33 -0.98 -7.22
N THR A 262 21.50 -1.67 -8.01
CA THR A 262 20.07 -1.36 -8.14
C THR A 262 19.25 -1.71 -6.90
N SER A 263 19.78 -2.51 -5.97
CA SER A 263 19.11 -2.85 -4.72
C SER A 263 18.84 -1.64 -3.80
N GLY A 264 19.63 -0.57 -3.92
CA GLY A 264 19.50 0.63 -3.08
C GLY A 264 19.95 0.45 -1.61
N ILE A 265 20.52 -0.70 -1.25
CA ILE A 265 20.95 -1.01 0.12
C ILE A 265 22.44 -0.72 0.27
N GLU A 266 22.80 0.07 1.28
CA GLU A 266 24.17 0.55 1.50
C GLU A 266 25.21 -0.57 1.59
N CYS A 267 24.89 -1.68 2.25
CA CYS A 267 25.79 -2.84 2.34
C CYS A 267 26.04 -3.49 0.97
N ALA A 268 25.01 -3.61 0.12
CA ALA A 268 25.08 -4.22 -1.19
C ALA A 268 25.87 -3.32 -2.15
N LEU A 269 25.65 -2.01 -2.07
CA LEU A 269 26.44 -0.99 -2.77
C LEU A 269 27.93 -1.09 -2.42
N THR A 270 28.25 -1.22 -1.14
CA THR A 270 29.64 -1.38 -0.67
C THR A 270 30.27 -2.68 -1.19
N GLN A 271 29.53 -3.79 -1.17
CA GLN A 271 30.05 -5.05 -1.72
C GLN A 271 30.23 -5.00 -3.24
N ALA A 272 29.32 -4.35 -3.97
CA ALA A 272 29.44 -4.17 -5.41
C ALA A 272 30.72 -3.43 -5.78
N SER A 273 31.04 -2.33 -5.09
CA SER A 273 32.27 -1.57 -5.32
C SER A 273 33.54 -2.38 -4.99
N ASN A 274 33.51 -3.21 -3.94
CA ASN A 274 34.63 -4.10 -3.62
C ASN A 274 34.87 -5.15 -4.72
N ILE A 275 33.80 -5.79 -5.19
CA ILE A 275 33.85 -6.80 -6.26
C ILE A 275 34.37 -6.16 -7.55
N GLU A 276 33.87 -4.98 -7.91
CA GLU A 276 34.29 -4.25 -9.12
C GLU A 276 35.79 -3.88 -9.06
N ASN A 277 36.27 -3.40 -7.92
CA ASN A 277 37.70 -3.08 -7.74
C ASN A 277 38.58 -4.32 -7.89
N GLU A 278 38.25 -5.43 -7.23
CA GLU A 278 39.02 -6.67 -7.33
C GLU A 278 38.99 -7.27 -8.75
N LEU A 279 37.85 -7.19 -9.43
CA LEU A 279 37.72 -7.58 -10.83
C LEU A 279 38.65 -6.75 -11.73
N ASN A 280 38.62 -5.43 -11.60
CA ASN A 280 39.45 -4.54 -12.40
C ASN A 280 40.95 -4.79 -12.17
N GLU A 281 41.36 -5.00 -10.92
CA GLU A 281 42.75 -5.37 -10.59
C GLU A 281 43.17 -6.68 -11.24
N PHE A 282 42.30 -7.70 -11.22
CA PHE A 282 42.55 -8.98 -11.86
C PHE A 282 42.74 -8.87 -13.39
N LEU A 283 41.87 -8.10 -14.05
CA LEU A 283 41.97 -7.88 -15.50
C LEU A 283 43.28 -7.16 -15.87
N LEU A 284 43.67 -6.15 -15.10
CA LEU A 284 44.96 -5.46 -15.27
C LEU A 284 46.16 -6.40 -15.07
N GLU A 285 46.06 -7.35 -14.16
CA GLU A 285 47.11 -8.34 -13.91
C GLU A 285 47.27 -9.30 -15.10
N ILE A 286 46.17 -9.78 -15.68
CA ILE A 286 46.17 -10.58 -16.91
C ILE A 286 46.83 -9.81 -18.06
N GLU A 287 46.44 -8.55 -18.24
CA GLU A 287 46.98 -7.69 -19.31
C GLU A 287 48.50 -7.50 -19.18
N LYS A 288 48.98 -7.08 -18.00
CA LYS A 288 50.42 -6.91 -17.72
C LYS A 288 51.21 -8.20 -17.93
N ARG A 289 50.64 -9.34 -17.55
CA ARG A 289 51.27 -10.65 -17.73
C ARG A 289 51.36 -11.03 -19.21
N GLY A 290 50.35 -10.71 -20.01
CA GLY A 290 50.36 -10.91 -21.48
C GLY A 290 51.44 -10.08 -22.20
N ASP A 291 51.67 -8.85 -21.74
CA ASP A 291 52.75 -8.00 -22.24
C ASP A 291 54.13 -8.58 -21.92
N THR A 292 54.29 -9.15 -20.73
CA THR A 292 55.53 -9.77 -20.28
C THR A 292 55.84 -11.04 -21.08
N ILE A 293 54.88 -11.95 -21.25
CA ILE A 293 55.05 -13.19 -22.01
C ILE A 293 55.36 -12.91 -23.49
N GLY A 294 54.61 -12.00 -24.12
CA GLY A 294 54.85 -11.66 -25.53
C GLY A 294 56.18 -10.95 -25.76
N SER A 295 56.64 -10.10 -24.84
CA SER A 295 57.96 -9.46 -24.96
C SER A 295 59.10 -10.46 -24.76
N ASN A 296 58.95 -11.44 -23.85
CA ASN A 296 59.94 -12.49 -23.62
C ASN A 296 60.03 -13.47 -24.80
N PHE A 297 58.89 -13.85 -25.40
CA PHE A 297 58.88 -14.68 -26.61
C PHE A 297 59.49 -13.96 -27.80
N MET A 298 59.13 -12.69 -28.03
CA MET A 298 59.73 -11.89 -29.10
C MET A 298 61.22 -11.62 -28.86
N ASN A 299 61.65 -11.40 -27.62
CA ASN A 299 63.08 -11.33 -27.26
C ASN A 299 63.79 -12.66 -27.48
N PHE A 300 63.14 -13.80 -27.20
CA PHE A 300 63.72 -15.11 -27.47
C PHE A 300 63.88 -15.34 -28.96
N ILE A 301 62.85 -15.08 -29.78
CA ILE A 301 62.94 -15.21 -31.23
C ILE A 301 63.98 -14.26 -31.80
N THR A 302 63.96 -12.97 -31.44
CA THR A 302 64.90 -11.99 -32.01
C THR A 302 66.35 -12.24 -31.58
N LYS A 303 66.61 -12.65 -30.33
CA LYS A 303 67.97 -13.01 -29.88
C LYS A 303 68.48 -14.32 -30.46
N ASN A 304 67.61 -15.32 -30.63
CA ASN A 304 67.98 -16.63 -31.14
C ASN A 304 67.73 -16.80 -32.65
N LEU A 305 67.25 -15.75 -33.34
CA LEU A 305 66.97 -15.75 -34.78
C LEU A 305 68.14 -16.26 -35.63
N PRO A 306 69.40 -15.84 -35.37
CA PRO A 306 70.54 -16.33 -36.14
C PRO A 306 70.74 -17.84 -35.97
N TRP A 307 70.58 -18.36 -34.75
CA TRP A 307 70.71 -19.78 -34.46
C TRP A 307 69.55 -20.60 -35.04
N LEU A 308 68.32 -20.09 -34.97
CA LEU A 308 67.15 -20.72 -35.60
C LEU A 308 67.31 -20.84 -37.12
N LEU A 309 67.88 -19.83 -37.78
CA LEU A 309 68.20 -19.88 -39.22
C LEU A 309 69.26 -20.93 -39.56
N VAL A 310 70.28 -21.09 -38.70
CA VAL A 310 71.31 -22.14 -38.87
C VAL A 310 70.68 -23.53 -38.77
N ILE A 311 69.80 -23.76 -37.79
CA ILE A 311 69.07 -25.03 -37.65
C ILE A 311 68.19 -25.28 -38.87
N LEU A 312 67.47 -24.27 -39.37
CA LEU A 312 66.64 -24.38 -40.57
C LEU A 312 67.46 -24.77 -41.80
N LEU A 313 68.61 -24.12 -42.02
CA LEU A 313 69.52 -24.43 -43.12
C LEU A 313 70.10 -25.84 -43.02
N LEU A 314 70.41 -26.32 -41.81
CA LEU A 314 70.85 -27.70 -41.58
C LEU A 314 69.75 -28.71 -41.93
N VAL A 315 68.51 -28.46 -41.52
CA VAL A 315 67.37 -29.35 -41.84
C VAL A 315 67.11 -29.38 -43.35
N ILE A 316 67.17 -28.23 -44.03
CA ILE A 316 67.07 -28.14 -45.49
C ILE A 316 68.24 -28.88 -46.15
N GLY A 317 69.47 -28.71 -45.65
CA GLY A 317 70.65 -29.40 -46.15
C GLY A 317 70.54 -30.92 -46.03
N VAL A 318 70.08 -31.42 -44.89
CA VAL A 318 69.86 -32.86 -44.65
C VAL A 318 68.77 -33.40 -45.55
N THR A 319 67.64 -32.70 -45.69
CA THR A 319 66.54 -33.13 -46.57
C THR A 319 66.95 -33.16 -48.04
N VAL A 320 67.68 -32.15 -48.53
CA VAL A 320 68.25 -32.16 -49.89
C VAL A 320 69.25 -33.29 -50.09
N LEU A 321 70.10 -33.58 -49.10
CA LEU A 321 71.03 -34.72 -49.13
C LEU A 321 70.32 -36.08 -49.16
N VAL A 322 69.23 -36.23 -48.41
CA VAL A 322 68.41 -37.45 -48.40
C VAL A 322 67.69 -37.65 -49.74
N VAL A 323 67.09 -36.59 -50.28
CA VAL A 323 66.38 -36.63 -51.59
C VAL A 323 67.35 -36.87 -52.74
N SER A 324 68.55 -36.28 -52.70
CA SER A 324 69.56 -36.49 -53.73
C SER A 324 70.18 -37.90 -53.67
N LYS A 325 70.37 -38.47 -52.48
CA LYS A 325 70.81 -39.88 -52.34
C LYS A 325 69.74 -40.89 -52.75
N THR A 326 68.47 -40.62 -52.49
CA THR A 326 67.36 -41.51 -52.92
C THR A 326 67.16 -41.46 -54.43
N LYS A 327 67.31 -40.30 -55.08
CA LYS A 327 67.34 -40.22 -56.56
C LYS A 327 68.50 -41.02 -57.17
N LYS A 328 69.71 -40.94 -56.60
CA LYS A 328 70.88 -41.71 -57.06
C LYS A 328 70.78 -43.23 -56.87
N LYS A 329 69.89 -43.72 -56.00
CA LYS A 329 69.68 -45.16 -55.77
C LYS A 329 68.58 -45.77 -56.66
N ASN A 330 67.76 -44.93 -57.29
CA ASN A 330 66.63 -45.33 -58.13
C ASN A 330 66.83 -44.98 -59.63
N THR A 331 68.07 -44.69 -60.04
CA THR A 331 68.50 -44.62 -61.45
C THR A 331 69.60 -45.63 -61.69
#